data_AF-A0A842Q686-F1
#
_entry.id   AF-A0A842Q686-F1
#
_cell.length_a   1.000
_cell.length_b   1.000
_cell.length_c   1.000
_cell.angle_alpha   90.00
_cell.angle_beta   90.00
_cell.angle_gamma   90.00
#
_symmetry.space_group_name_H-M   'P 1'
#
loop_
_entity.id
_entity.type
_entity.pdbx_description
1 polymer ?
#
loop_
_entity_poly.entity_id
_entity_poly.type
_entity_poly.pdbx_seq_one_letter_code
_entity_poly.pdbx_strand_id
1 'polypeptide(L)'
;WDTENGPTFGDEINLVEPGFNGGWAKIQGIWTVSEAGKKGKVVPPMPNPDDVLVDFGGKGKYSDPELTWADSFGLTDLKFLNSDKLGKQYENDIFVGDIGYGNIYHFKLDQNRTGLFLDGPLADKVVNKGEDEKAVFAHGFGGITDIEVGPDGYMYILTFDKVDGTIFRIVPKDNDNAT
;
A
#
# COMPACT_ATOMS: atom_id res chain seq x y z
N TRP A 1 -9.54 -3.60 2.21
CA TRP A 1 -8.30 -2.94 1.80
C TRP A 1 -7.70 -2.29 3.01
N ASP A 2 -6.48 -2.67 3.33
CA ASP A 2 -5.66 -2.05 4.37
C ASP A 2 -4.19 -2.09 3.93
N THR A 3 -3.35 -1.49 4.76
CA THR A 3 -1.91 -1.58 4.69
C THR A 3 -1.39 -2.24 5.96
N GLU A 4 -0.38 -3.09 5.81
CA GLU A 4 0.37 -3.64 6.94
C GLU A 4 1.85 -3.28 6.79
N ASN A 5 2.53 -3.05 7.92
CA ASN A 5 3.97 -2.80 7.93
C ASN A 5 4.71 -4.07 8.35
N GLY A 6 5.71 -4.43 7.56
CA GLY A 6 6.68 -5.44 7.94
C GLY A 6 7.78 -4.88 8.85
N PRO A 7 8.85 -5.63 9.16
CA PRO A 7 9.85 -5.20 10.12
C PRO A 7 10.90 -4.36 9.39
N THR A 8 11.64 -4.98 8.48
CA THR A 8 12.56 -4.33 7.55
C THR A 8 12.24 -4.68 6.09
N PHE A 9 11.16 -5.42 5.84
CA PHE A 9 10.69 -5.94 4.54
C PHE A 9 9.22 -6.31 4.67
N GLY A 10 8.50 -6.46 3.56
CA GLY A 10 7.16 -7.04 3.60
C GLY A 10 6.10 -6.08 4.11
N ASP A 11 6.21 -4.79 3.75
CA ASP A 11 5.02 -3.94 3.80
C ASP A 11 4.02 -4.43 2.75
N GLU A 12 2.73 -4.26 3.02
CA GLU A 12 1.67 -4.89 2.24
C GLU A 12 0.53 -3.92 1.94
N ILE A 13 -0.13 -4.16 0.80
CA ILE A 13 -1.52 -3.78 0.56
C ILE A 13 -2.34 -5.08 0.52
N ASN A 14 -3.35 -5.22 1.36
CA ASN A 14 -4.18 -6.43 1.39
C ASN A 14 -5.65 -6.17 1.06
N LEU A 15 -6.30 -7.17 0.45
CA LEU A 15 -7.76 -7.24 0.39
C LEU A 15 -8.31 -7.98 1.62
N VAL A 16 -8.69 -7.22 2.64
CA VAL A 16 -9.31 -7.79 3.85
C VAL A 16 -10.75 -8.26 3.61
N GLU A 17 -10.95 -9.58 3.64
CA GLU A 17 -12.25 -10.24 3.60
C GLU A 17 -12.64 -10.84 4.98
N PRO A 18 -13.92 -11.22 5.20
CA PRO A 18 -14.31 -11.92 6.42
C PRO A 18 -13.48 -13.19 6.67
N GLY A 19 -12.80 -13.23 7.82
CA GLY A 19 -11.90 -14.33 8.17
C GLY A 19 -10.47 -14.18 7.63
N PHE A 20 -10.10 -13.02 7.09
CA PHE A 20 -8.73 -12.73 6.65
C PHE A 20 -7.69 -13.01 7.75
N ASN A 21 -6.57 -13.59 7.33
CA ASN A 21 -5.39 -13.81 8.14
C ASN A 21 -4.15 -13.36 7.33
N GLY A 22 -3.58 -12.20 7.65
CA GLY A 22 -2.38 -11.68 6.96
C GLY A 22 -1.09 -12.47 7.25
N GLY A 23 -1.13 -13.46 8.15
CA GLY A 23 0.03 -14.31 8.44
C GLY A 23 1.03 -13.74 9.45
N TRP A 24 0.85 -12.49 9.90
CA TRP A 24 1.70 -11.89 10.92
C TRP A 24 1.74 -12.73 12.22
N ALA A 25 2.89 -12.98 12.84
CA ALA A 25 4.23 -12.52 12.48
C ALA A 25 5.06 -13.59 11.74
N LYS A 26 4.45 -14.70 11.29
CA LYS A 26 5.16 -15.85 10.71
C LYS A 26 5.46 -15.66 9.23
N ILE A 27 4.58 -14.94 8.54
CA ILE A 27 4.68 -14.55 7.15
C ILE A 27 4.46 -13.05 7.07
N GLN A 28 5.32 -12.36 6.31
CA GLN A 28 5.22 -10.93 6.03
C GLN A 28 5.65 -10.70 4.58
N GLY A 29 4.84 -9.98 3.82
CA GLY A 29 4.78 -10.01 2.37
C GLY A 29 4.46 -11.42 1.87
N ILE A 30 5.48 -12.06 1.29
CA ILE A 30 5.43 -13.46 0.84
C ILE A 30 6.55 -14.29 1.47
N TRP A 31 7.20 -13.80 2.53
CA TRP A 31 8.39 -14.43 3.10
C TRP A 31 8.14 -14.92 4.53
N THR A 32 8.71 -16.09 4.85
CA THR A 32 8.79 -16.54 6.24
C THR A 32 9.63 -15.58 7.08
N VAL A 33 9.26 -15.37 8.34
CA VAL A 33 10.03 -14.55 9.28
C VAL A 33 10.79 -15.42 10.26
N SER A 34 12.10 -15.23 10.37
CA SER A 34 12.91 -15.89 11.40
C SER A 34 12.62 -15.35 12.81
N GLU A 35 13.03 -16.07 13.86
CA GLU A 35 12.87 -15.60 15.25
C GLU A 35 13.53 -14.23 15.51
N ALA A 36 14.57 -13.90 14.76
CA ALA A 36 15.27 -12.61 14.84
C ALA A 36 14.62 -11.51 13.97
N GLY A 37 13.42 -11.73 13.43
CA GLY A 37 12.70 -10.76 12.59
C GLY A 37 13.27 -10.60 11.18
N LYS A 38 14.16 -11.50 10.73
CA LYS A 38 14.79 -11.40 9.40
C LYS A 38 13.98 -12.11 8.32
N LYS A 39 14.03 -11.53 7.11
CA LYS A 39 13.48 -12.06 5.86
C LYS A 39 14.02 -13.46 5.57
N GLY A 40 13.11 -14.41 5.39
CA GLY A 40 13.42 -15.80 5.08
C GLY A 40 13.07 -16.17 3.64
N LYS A 41 12.57 -17.39 3.45
CA LYS A 41 12.25 -17.94 2.13
C LYS A 41 10.86 -17.47 1.68
N VAL A 42 10.66 -17.42 0.36
CA VAL A 42 9.33 -17.23 -0.23
C VAL A 42 8.44 -18.41 0.18
N VAL A 43 7.24 -18.11 0.64
CA VAL A 43 6.18 -19.07 0.92
C VAL A 43 5.43 -19.35 -0.39
N PRO A 44 5.29 -20.61 -0.83
CA PRO A 44 4.50 -20.92 -2.01
C PRO A 44 3.01 -20.62 -1.75
N PRO A 45 2.22 -20.24 -2.77
CA PRO A 45 0.79 -20.03 -2.61
C PRO A 45 0.10 -21.29 -2.09
N MET A 46 -0.46 -21.25 -0.88
CA MET A 46 -1.19 -22.37 -0.27
C MET A 46 -2.29 -21.87 0.66
N PRO A 47 -3.48 -22.51 0.69
CA PRO A 47 -4.55 -22.18 1.61
C PRO A 47 -4.15 -22.59 3.03
N ASN A 48 -3.80 -21.62 3.88
CA ASN A 48 -3.16 -21.80 5.19
C ASN A 48 -1.87 -22.63 5.10
N PRO A 49 -0.69 -21.99 5.03
CA PRO A 49 0.59 -22.72 5.14
C PRO A 49 0.62 -23.55 6.45
N ASP A 50 0.56 -24.88 6.28
CA ASP A 50 0.51 -25.96 7.28
C ASP A 50 0.93 -25.59 8.72
N ASP A 51 0.12 -25.83 9.75
CA ASP A 51 0.44 -25.71 11.21
C ASP A 51 1.15 -24.42 11.72
N VAL A 52 1.55 -23.49 10.83
CA VAL A 52 2.34 -22.31 11.20
C VAL A 52 1.44 -21.14 11.58
N LEU A 53 0.26 -21.06 10.94
CA LEU A 53 -0.70 -20.00 11.17
C LEU A 53 -1.90 -20.49 11.98
N VAL A 54 -2.34 -19.66 12.91
CA VAL A 54 -3.57 -19.91 13.67
C VAL A 54 -4.77 -19.65 12.77
N ASP A 55 -5.65 -20.64 12.63
CA ASP A 55 -6.82 -20.59 11.74
C ASP A 55 -8.17 -20.56 12.48
N PHE A 56 -8.15 -20.52 13.81
CA PHE A 56 -9.36 -20.53 14.65
C PHE A 56 -10.36 -21.65 14.32
N GLY A 57 -9.85 -22.85 13.99
CA GLY A 57 -10.68 -23.99 13.60
C GLY A 57 -11.26 -23.82 12.20
N GLY A 58 -10.42 -23.40 11.24
CA GLY A 58 -10.77 -23.18 9.84
C GLY A 58 -11.53 -21.89 9.52
N LYS A 59 -11.68 -20.97 10.48
CA LYS A 59 -12.37 -19.68 10.29
C LYS A 59 -11.45 -18.58 9.76
N GLY A 60 -10.17 -18.64 10.14
CA GLY A 60 -9.11 -17.80 9.63
C GLY A 60 -8.55 -18.41 8.34
N LYS A 61 -8.49 -17.59 7.30
CA LYS A 61 -8.00 -17.95 5.97
C LYS A 61 -6.85 -17.04 5.61
N TYR A 62 -5.66 -17.63 5.49
CA TYR A 62 -4.52 -16.90 4.96
C TYR A 62 -4.80 -16.41 3.53
N SER A 63 -4.39 -15.19 3.24
CA SER A 63 -4.39 -14.60 1.90
C SER A 63 -3.06 -13.91 1.67
N ASP A 64 -2.48 -14.13 0.50
CA ASP A 64 -1.31 -13.36 0.06
C ASP A 64 -1.71 -11.88 -0.15
N PRO A 65 -0.75 -10.95 -0.02
CA PRO A 65 -0.99 -9.54 -0.30
C PRO A 65 -1.28 -9.28 -1.77
N GLU A 66 -2.02 -8.21 -2.04
CA GLU A 66 -2.26 -7.73 -3.40
C GLU A 66 -1.03 -7.02 -3.99
N LEU A 67 -0.17 -6.50 -3.12
CA LEU A 67 1.17 -5.99 -3.45
C LEU A 67 2.02 -5.97 -2.18
N THR A 68 3.29 -6.36 -2.27
CA THR A 68 4.22 -6.26 -1.14
C THR A 68 5.55 -5.61 -1.54
N TRP A 69 6.17 -4.90 -0.61
CA TRP A 69 7.49 -4.30 -0.81
C TRP A 69 8.60 -5.21 -0.27
N ALA A 70 9.66 -5.38 -1.05
CA ALA A 70 10.80 -6.19 -0.66
C ALA A 70 11.60 -5.59 0.51
N ASP A 71 11.53 -4.27 0.67
CA ASP A 71 12.03 -3.47 1.79
C ASP A 71 10.83 -2.80 2.49
N SER A 72 10.93 -2.45 3.78
CA SER A 72 9.85 -1.75 4.50
C SER A 72 10.08 -0.24 4.47
N PHE A 73 9.06 0.49 4.02
CA PHE A 73 9.06 1.96 3.93
C PHE A 73 8.12 2.59 4.97
N GLY A 74 7.35 1.75 5.68
CA GLY A 74 6.33 2.17 6.63
C GLY A 74 5.15 2.78 5.88
N LEU A 75 4.47 1.95 5.06
CA LEU A 75 3.22 2.35 4.42
C LEU A 75 2.22 2.85 5.48
N THR A 76 1.52 3.92 5.17
CA THR A 76 0.54 4.53 6.08
C THR A 76 -0.85 4.40 5.49
N ASP A 77 -1.64 5.47 5.46
CA ASP A 77 -3.03 5.37 5.07
C ASP A 77 -3.19 5.06 3.57
N LEU A 78 -4.33 4.45 3.27
CA LEU A 78 -4.75 4.05 1.94
C LEU A 78 -6.14 4.64 1.68
N LYS A 79 -6.27 5.35 0.56
CA LYS A 79 -7.51 6.05 0.20
C LYS A 79 -7.93 5.83 -1.24
N PHE A 80 -9.24 5.72 -1.44
CA PHE A 80 -9.84 5.77 -2.77
C PHE A 80 -10.24 7.19 -3.12
N LEU A 81 -9.81 7.69 -4.28
CA LEU A 81 -10.23 9.00 -4.76
C LEU A 81 -11.58 8.89 -5.48
N ASN A 82 -12.69 9.20 -4.82
CA ASN A 82 -14.03 9.14 -5.39
C ASN A 82 -14.45 10.43 -6.14
N SER A 83 -13.50 11.15 -6.72
CA SER A 83 -13.73 12.42 -7.43
C SER A 83 -12.84 12.55 -8.67
N ASP A 84 -13.22 13.44 -9.58
CA ASP A 84 -12.43 13.78 -10.77
C ASP A 84 -11.56 15.04 -10.60
N LYS A 85 -11.45 15.59 -9.38
CA LYS A 85 -10.75 16.86 -9.10
C LYS A 85 -9.26 16.83 -9.42
N LEU A 86 -8.64 15.65 -9.37
CA LEU A 86 -7.23 15.46 -9.77
C LEU A 86 -7.08 15.00 -11.23
N GLY A 87 -8.20 14.82 -11.95
CA GLY A 87 -8.27 14.26 -13.30
C GLY A 87 -8.99 12.92 -13.31
N LYS A 88 -9.80 12.67 -14.36
CA LYS A 88 -10.63 11.46 -14.50
C LYS A 88 -9.83 10.15 -14.50
N GLN A 89 -8.56 10.21 -14.87
CA GLN A 89 -7.68 9.04 -14.89
C GLN A 89 -7.33 8.51 -13.48
N TYR A 90 -7.63 9.26 -12.43
CA TYR A 90 -7.40 8.91 -11.02
C TYR A 90 -8.71 8.61 -10.27
N GLU A 91 -9.86 8.81 -10.90
CA GLU A 91 -11.16 8.64 -10.27
C GLU A 91 -11.41 7.16 -9.98
N ASN A 92 -11.77 6.87 -8.73
CA ASN A 92 -11.97 5.56 -8.12
C ASN A 92 -10.71 4.70 -7.97
N ASP A 93 -9.53 5.24 -8.23
CA ASP A 93 -8.25 4.57 -7.99
C ASP A 93 -7.81 4.65 -6.52
N ILE A 94 -6.79 3.86 -6.17
CA ILE A 94 -6.24 3.76 -4.83
C ILE A 94 -4.93 4.55 -4.70
N PHE A 95 -4.76 5.20 -3.55
CA PHE A 95 -3.59 5.96 -3.19
C PHE A 95 -3.08 5.49 -1.83
N VAL A 96 -1.76 5.33 -1.69
CA VAL A 96 -1.13 4.81 -0.47
C VAL A 96 0.04 5.69 -0.09
N GLY A 97 0.11 6.12 1.17
CA GLY A 97 1.22 6.91 1.70
C GLY A 97 2.35 6.06 2.27
N ASP A 98 3.52 6.65 2.45
CA ASP A 98 4.56 6.10 3.31
C ASP A 98 5.19 7.16 4.23
N ILE A 99 5.64 6.73 5.40
CA ILE A 99 6.29 7.59 6.39
C ILE A 99 7.80 7.73 6.13
N GLY A 100 8.44 6.73 5.54
CA GLY A 100 9.90 6.64 5.44
C GLY A 100 10.53 7.60 4.42
N TYR A 101 9.87 7.76 3.27
CA TYR A 101 10.27 8.58 2.13
C TYR A 101 9.26 9.68 1.82
N GLY A 102 8.01 9.55 2.28
CA GLY A 102 6.97 10.56 2.06
C GLY A 102 6.44 10.54 0.64
N ASN A 103 6.33 9.35 0.03
CA ASN A 103 5.68 9.18 -1.26
C ASN A 103 4.18 8.90 -1.10
N ILE A 104 3.43 9.32 -2.11
CA ILE A 104 2.09 8.81 -2.40
C ILE A 104 2.24 7.91 -3.61
N TYR A 105 1.87 6.64 -3.46
CA TYR A 105 1.75 5.67 -4.55
C TYR A 105 0.33 5.71 -5.13
N HIS A 106 0.19 5.46 -6.42
CA HIS A 106 -1.09 5.37 -7.13
C HIS A 106 -1.20 4.02 -7.86
N PHE A 107 -2.32 3.34 -7.67
CA PHE A 107 -2.61 2.11 -8.41
C PHE A 107 -4.03 2.13 -8.97
N LYS A 108 -4.20 1.52 -10.13
CA LYS A 108 -5.51 1.17 -10.67
C LYS A 108 -5.97 -0.15 -10.07
N LEU A 109 -7.27 -0.31 -9.90
CA LEU A 109 -7.86 -1.59 -9.51
C LEU A 109 -8.37 -2.36 -10.72
N ASP A 110 -8.50 -3.67 -10.58
CA ASP A 110 -9.30 -4.47 -11.50
C ASP A 110 -10.79 -4.05 -11.47
N GLN A 111 -11.57 -4.56 -12.41
CA GLN A 111 -12.99 -4.21 -12.54
C GLN A 111 -13.83 -4.56 -11.30
N ASN A 112 -13.44 -5.61 -10.56
CA ASN A 112 -14.18 -6.08 -9.38
C ASN A 112 -13.69 -5.42 -8.09
N ARG A 113 -12.61 -4.61 -8.17
CA ARG A 113 -11.90 -4.02 -7.04
C ARG A 113 -11.41 -5.08 -6.04
N THR A 114 -10.98 -6.22 -6.58
CA THR A 114 -10.43 -7.36 -5.83
C THR A 114 -8.91 -7.49 -5.97
N GLY A 115 -8.30 -6.70 -6.84
CA GLY A 115 -6.87 -6.71 -7.09
C GLY A 115 -6.41 -5.40 -7.72
N LEU A 116 -5.10 -5.22 -7.76
CA LEU A 116 -4.46 -4.10 -8.44
C LEU A 116 -4.17 -4.47 -9.90
N PHE A 117 -4.33 -3.52 -10.81
CA PHE A 117 -3.81 -3.65 -12.17
C PHE A 117 -2.31 -3.40 -12.14
N LEU A 118 -1.54 -4.48 -12.12
CA LEU A 118 -0.08 -4.46 -12.05
C LEU A 118 0.50 -5.01 -13.35
N ASP A 119 1.50 -4.31 -13.87
CA ASP A 119 2.20 -4.70 -15.09
C ASP A 119 3.71 -4.47 -14.98
N GLY A 120 4.43 -4.93 -16.01
CA GLY A 120 5.88 -4.77 -16.08
C GLY A 120 6.60 -5.30 -14.84
N PRO A 121 7.44 -4.50 -14.17
CA PRO A 121 8.18 -4.92 -12.98
C PRO A 121 7.30 -5.35 -11.81
N LEU A 122 6.07 -4.84 -11.70
CA LEU A 122 5.18 -5.14 -10.57
C LEU A 122 4.26 -6.33 -10.84
N ALA A 123 4.39 -6.99 -12.00
CA ALA A 123 3.51 -8.08 -12.40
C ALA A 123 3.58 -9.32 -11.49
N ASP A 124 4.67 -9.47 -10.73
CA ASP A 124 4.85 -10.52 -9.72
C ASP A 124 4.32 -10.14 -8.33
N LYS A 125 3.69 -8.97 -8.19
CA LYS A 125 3.19 -8.39 -6.93
C LYS A 125 4.28 -8.09 -5.90
N VAL A 126 5.54 -7.97 -6.32
CA VAL A 126 6.66 -7.61 -5.43
C VAL A 126 7.31 -6.32 -5.92
N VAL A 127 7.30 -5.29 -5.08
CA VAL A 127 8.05 -4.06 -5.34
C VAL A 127 9.49 -4.27 -4.89
N ASN A 128 10.39 -4.53 -5.84
CA ASN A 128 11.82 -4.56 -5.56
C ASN A 128 12.40 -3.14 -5.59
N LYS A 129 13.62 -3.01 -5.07
CA LYS A 129 14.33 -1.74 -4.99
C LYS A 129 14.38 -1.03 -6.34
N GLY A 130 13.78 0.16 -6.42
CA GLY A 130 13.75 1.02 -7.61
C GLY A 130 12.61 0.74 -8.57
N GLU A 131 11.74 -0.25 -8.31
CA GLU A 131 10.55 -0.52 -9.14
C GLU A 131 9.36 0.37 -8.74
N ASP A 132 9.40 0.94 -7.54
CA ASP A 132 8.38 1.81 -6.97
C ASP A 132 8.25 3.16 -7.71
N GLU A 133 9.32 3.64 -8.35
CA GLU A 133 9.35 4.93 -9.06
C GLU A 133 8.21 5.09 -10.08
N LYS A 134 7.74 3.99 -10.67
CA LYS A 134 6.63 4.01 -11.64
C LYS A 134 5.26 4.18 -10.98
N ALA A 135 5.13 3.82 -9.71
CA ALA A 135 3.90 3.93 -8.94
C ALA A 135 3.83 5.24 -8.14
N VAL A 136 4.94 5.96 -7.97
CA VAL A 136 4.98 7.25 -7.25
C VAL A 136 4.16 8.30 -8.01
N PHE A 137 3.05 8.70 -7.40
CA PHE A 137 2.19 9.79 -7.86
C PHE A 137 2.70 11.16 -7.41
N ALA A 138 3.17 11.26 -6.17
CA ALA A 138 3.70 12.49 -5.61
C ALA A 138 4.71 12.20 -4.49
N HIS A 139 5.63 13.12 -4.25
CA HIS A 139 6.67 13.00 -3.23
C HIS A 139 7.17 14.37 -2.76
N GLY A 140 7.99 14.40 -1.70
CA GLY A 140 8.67 15.62 -1.24
C GLY A 140 7.94 16.42 -0.16
N PHE A 141 7.00 15.79 0.56
CA PHE A 141 6.20 16.44 1.61
C PHE A 141 6.72 16.21 3.04
N GLY A 142 7.69 15.31 3.21
CA GLY A 142 7.99 14.67 4.51
C GLY A 142 7.18 13.38 4.68
N GLY A 143 7.39 12.66 5.79
CA GLY A 143 6.72 11.39 6.03
C GLY A 143 5.21 11.56 6.11
N ILE A 144 4.44 10.79 5.32
CA ILE A 144 2.98 10.86 5.27
C ILE A 144 2.40 9.94 6.34
N THR A 145 1.50 10.45 7.16
CA THR A 145 0.80 9.66 8.19
C THR A 145 -0.64 9.33 7.84
N ASP A 146 -1.30 10.17 7.02
CA ASP A 146 -2.74 10.01 6.72
C ASP A 146 -3.11 10.62 5.35
N ILE A 147 -4.14 10.07 4.70
CA ILE A 147 -4.65 10.52 3.38
C ILE A 147 -6.19 10.58 3.41
N GLU A 148 -6.75 11.79 3.25
CA GLU A 148 -8.19 11.98 3.27
C GLU A 148 -8.72 12.64 2.00
N VAL A 149 -9.95 12.30 1.60
CA VAL A 149 -10.66 13.00 0.52
C VAL A 149 -11.68 13.93 1.15
N GLY A 150 -11.47 15.23 0.97
CA GLY A 150 -12.35 16.26 1.52
C GLY A 150 -13.72 16.29 0.84
N PRO A 151 -14.74 16.93 1.46
CA PRO A 151 -16.05 17.11 0.85
C PRO A 151 -16.03 17.99 -0.42
N ASP A 152 -14.94 18.69 -0.66
CA ASP A 152 -14.67 19.44 -1.91
C ASP A 152 -14.13 18.55 -3.05
N GLY A 153 -13.89 17.27 -2.75
CA GLY A 153 -13.38 16.25 -3.65
C GLY A 153 -11.85 16.24 -3.79
N TYR A 154 -11.12 17.13 -3.13
CA TYR A 154 -9.65 17.12 -3.20
C TYR A 154 -9.06 16.13 -2.19
N MET A 155 -7.88 15.62 -2.53
CA MET A 155 -7.08 14.81 -1.62
C MET A 155 -6.27 15.72 -0.69
N TYR A 156 -6.23 15.36 0.58
CA TYR A 156 -5.46 15.99 1.63
C TYR A 156 -4.53 14.96 2.23
N ILE A 157 -3.30 15.37 2.54
CA ILE A 157 -2.35 14.52 3.24
C ILE A 157 -1.94 15.18 4.54
N LEU A 158 -1.78 14.39 5.60
CA LEU A 158 -1.11 14.79 6.83
C LEU A 158 0.31 14.25 6.79
N THR A 159 1.28 15.11 7.04
CA THR A 159 2.68 14.72 7.19
C THR A 159 3.19 14.96 8.60
N PHE A 160 4.25 14.26 8.96
CA PHE A 160 4.96 14.44 10.22
C PHE A 160 6.47 14.31 10.00
N ASP A 161 7.25 15.29 10.48
CA ASP A 161 8.71 15.35 10.31
C ASP A 161 9.50 15.33 11.64
N LYS A 162 8.99 14.58 12.62
CA LYS A 162 9.48 14.47 14.01
C LYS A 162 9.21 15.68 14.89
N VAL A 163 9.05 16.87 14.31
CA VAL A 163 8.84 18.11 15.08
C VAL A 163 7.44 18.62 14.87
N ASP A 164 7.03 18.81 13.62
CA ASP A 164 5.75 19.41 13.28
C ASP A 164 4.94 18.50 12.34
N GLY A 165 3.62 18.73 12.33
CA GLY A 165 2.71 18.12 11.38
C GLY A 165 2.19 19.16 10.40
N THR A 166 2.08 18.80 9.12
CA THR A 166 1.56 19.70 8.08
C THR A 166 0.43 19.02 7.30
N ILE A 167 -0.66 19.75 7.07
CA ILE A 167 -1.72 19.30 6.16
C ILE A 167 -1.51 19.97 4.81
N PHE A 168 -1.38 19.17 3.76
CA PHE A 168 -1.36 19.65 2.38
C PHE A 168 -2.66 19.31 1.69
N ARG A 169 -3.10 20.20 0.79
CA ARG A 169 -4.15 19.91 -0.20
C ARG A 169 -3.49 19.66 -1.55
N ILE A 170 -3.71 18.50 -2.13
CA ILE A 170 -3.23 18.17 -3.49
C ILE A 170 -4.18 18.81 -4.49
N VAL A 171 -3.64 19.56 -5.45
CA VAL A 171 -4.40 20.20 -6.53
C VAL A 171 -3.72 19.93 -7.87
N PRO A 172 -4.46 19.86 -8.98
CA PRO A 172 -3.86 19.87 -10.31
C PRO A 172 -2.95 21.08 -10.45
N LYS A 173 -1.83 20.90 -11.13
CA LYS A 173 -1.04 22.04 -11.59
C LYS A 173 -1.92 22.84 -12.55
N ASP A 174 -2.07 24.14 -12.31
CA ASP A 174 -2.71 25.01 -13.28
C ASP A 174 -1.95 24.87 -14.60
N ASN A 175 -2.68 24.54 -15.68
CA ASN A 175 -2.12 24.64 -17.00
C ASN A 175 -1.94 26.14 -17.25
N ASP A 176 -0.73 26.66 -17.01
CA ASP A 176 -0.28 27.96 -17.53
C ASP A 176 -0.21 27.88 -19.07
N ASN A 177 -1.35 27.67 -19.72
CA ASN A 177 -1.58 27.93 -21.14
C ASN A 177 -2.19 29.32 -21.29
N ALA A 178 -1.60 30.30 -20.59
CA ALA A 178 -1.71 31.71 -20.89
C ALA A 178 -0.34 32.18 -21.40
N THR A 179 0.03 31.77 -22.62
CA THR A 179 0.64 32.62 -23.66
C THR A 179 0.81 31.84 -24.96
#